data_AF-X6G8I3-F1
#
_entry.id   AF-X6G8I3-F1
#
_cell.length_a   1.000
_cell.length_b   1.000
_cell.length_c   1.000
_cell.angle_alpha   90.00
_cell.angle_beta   90.00
_cell.angle_gamma   90.00
#
_symmetry.space_group_name_H-M   'P 1'
#
loop_
_entity.id
_entity.type
_entity.pdbx_description
1 polymer ?
#
loop_
_entity_poly.entity_id
_entity_poly.type
_entity_poly.pdbx_seq_one_letter_code
_entity_poly.pdbx_strand_id
1 'polypeptide(L)'
;MKLAVGLHLSPEKEGRVKQMVEEISRSNRDPHLLFNQVGQSLGFIPANIVTSAFIGLWIDGNTGEAARIADFIRHNVEAARAR
;
A
#
# COMPACT_ATOMS: atom_id res chain seq x y z
N MET A 1 2.89 8.93 -6.61
CA MET A 1 3.66 7.67 -6.72
C MET A 1 2.96 6.71 -7.66
N LYS A 2 3.69 6.01 -8.55
CA LYS A 2 3.12 4.93 -9.40
C LYS A 2 3.20 3.59 -8.68
N LEU A 3 2.16 2.75 -8.76
CA LEU A 3 2.08 1.53 -7.96
C LEU A 3 3.13 0.50 -8.40
N ALA A 4 3.43 0.40 -9.69
CA ALA A 4 4.47 -0.49 -10.20
C ALA A 4 5.84 -0.18 -9.60
N VAL A 5 6.18 1.11 -9.43
CA VAL A 5 7.46 1.52 -8.82
C VAL A 5 7.51 1.13 -7.35
N GLY A 6 6.41 1.32 -6.62
CA GLY A 6 6.29 0.87 -5.22
C GLY A 6 6.43 -0.65 -5.06
N LEU A 7 6.07 -1.41 -6.09
CA LEU A 7 6.22 -2.86 -6.17
C LEU A 7 7.60 -3.31 -6.71
N HIS A 8 8.56 -2.39 -6.89
CA HIS A 8 9.86 -2.65 -7.50
C HIS A 8 9.81 -3.20 -8.93
N LEU A 9 8.76 -2.85 -9.66
CA LEU A 9 8.59 -3.18 -11.07
C LEU A 9 8.95 -1.97 -11.95
N SER A 10 9.27 -2.24 -13.21
CA SER A 10 9.44 -1.18 -14.22
C SER A 10 8.15 -0.34 -14.36
N PRO A 11 8.23 1.00 -14.50
CA PRO A 11 7.07 1.87 -14.73
C PRO A 11 6.20 1.46 -15.93
N GLU A 12 6.77 0.80 -16.93
CA GLU A 12 6.05 0.29 -18.10
C GLU A 12 5.00 -0.77 -17.73
N LYS A 13 5.17 -1.44 -16.58
CA LYS A 13 4.24 -2.46 -16.07
C LYS A 13 3.03 -1.87 -15.35
N GLU A 14 2.91 -0.55 -15.21
CA GLU A 14 1.81 0.10 -14.49
C GLU A 14 0.43 -0.33 -14.98
N GLY A 15 0.23 -0.43 -16.30
CA GLY A 15 -1.03 -0.88 -16.89
C GLY A 15 -1.40 -2.30 -16.47
N ARG A 16 -0.42 -3.22 -16.49
CA ARG A 16 -0.60 -4.60 -16.04
C ARG A 16 -0.90 -4.67 -14.54
N VAL A 17 -0.18 -3.89 -13.72
CA VAL A 17 -0.42 -3.82 -12.27
C VAL A 17 -1.85 -3.38 -11.99
N LYS A 18 -2.31 -2.30 -12.64
CA LYS A 18 -3.69 -1.81 -12.49
C LYS A 18 -4.72 -2.87 -12.86
N GLN A 19 -4.55 -3.54 -14.01
CA GLN A 19 -5.45 -4.60 -14.46
C GLN A 19 -5.54 -5.74 -13.42
N MET A 20 -4.41 -6.22 -12.90
CA MET A 20 -4.39 -7.30 -11.91
C MET A 20 -5.07 -6.91 -10.60
N VAL A 21 -4.87 -5.68 -10.12
CA VAL A 21 -5.53 -5.17 -8.92
C VAL A 21 -7.05 -5.10 -9.12
N GLU A 22 -7.51 -4.61 -10.27
CA GLU A 22 -8.93 -4.56 -10.61
C GLU A 22 -9.55 -5.97 -10.74
N GLU A 23 -8.84 -6.92 -11.34
CA GLU A 23 -9.31 -8.32 -11.45
C GLU A 23 -9.44 -8.99 -10.09
N ILE A 24 -8.42 -8.84 -9.23
CA ILE A 24 -8.39 -9.47 -7.91
C ILE A 24 -9.41 -8.82 -6.97
N SER A 25 -9.57 -7.50 -7.01
CA SER A 25 -10.60 -6.81 -6.20
C SER A 25 -12.04 -7.17 -6.56
N ARG A 26 -12.27 -7.67 -7.79
CA ARG A 26 -13.58 -8.20 -8.21
C ARG A 26 -13.82 -9.63 -7.74
N SER A 27 -12.79 -10.45 -7.60
CA SER A 27 -12.90 -11.86 -7.21
C SER A 27 -12.87 -12.09 -5.71
N ASN A 28 -12.23 -11.20 -4.95
CA ASN A 28 -12.14 -11.28 -3.50
C ASN A 28 -12.17 -9.87 -2.88
N ARG A 29 -12.79 -9.74 -1.70
CA ARG A 29 -12.80 -8.50 -0.92
C ARG A 29 -12.08 -8.61 0.41
N ASP A 30 -11.56 -9.78 0.75
CA ASP A 30 -10.79 -9.98 1.99
C ASP A 30 -9.40 -9.30 1.88
N PRO A 31 -9.15 -8.20 2.61
CA PRO A 31 -7.89 -7.48 2.54
C PRO A 31 -6.67 -8.30 2.98
N HIS A 32 -6.84 -9.30 3.85
CA HIS A 32 -5.75 -10.19 4.28
C HIS A 32 -5.28 -11.10 3.14
N LEU A 33 -6.17 -11.41 2.19
CA LEU A 33 -5.87 -12.25 1.04
C LEU A 33 -5.52 -11.42 -0.21
N LEU A 34 -6.08 -10.22 -0.35
CA LEU A 34 -5.86 -9.35 -1.51
C LEU A 34 -4.38 -9.05 -1.78
N PHE A 35 -3.60 -8.66 -0.76
CA PHE A 35 -2.19 -8.34 -0.96
C PHE A 35 -1.35 -9.57 -1.32
N ASN A 36 -1.67 -10.73 -0.73
CA ASN A 36 -1.05 -12.00 -1.09
C ASN A 36 -1.36 -12.38 -2.55
N GLN A 37 -2.62 -12.26 -2.96
CA GLN A 37 -3.08 -12.58 -4.31
C GLN A 37 -2.49 -11.64 -5.37
N VAL A 38 -2.42 -10.34 -5.09
CA VAL A 38 -1.76 -9.35 -5.96
C VAL A 38 -0.26 -9.65 -6.08
N GLY A 39 0.40 -9.98 -4.97
CA GLY A 39 1.81 -10.36 -4.98
C GLY A 39 2.06 -11.60 -5.83
N GLN A 40 1.25 -12.64 -5.67
CA GLN A 40 1.33 -13.88 -6.44
C GLN A 40 1.13 -13.64 -7.95
N SER A 41 0.12 -12.86 -8.36
CA SER A 41 -0.19 -12.60 -9.77
C SER A 41 0.86 -11.75 -10.49
N LEU A 42 1.61 -10.93 -9.75
CA LEU A 42 2.66 -10.05 -10.28
C LEU A 42 4.07 -10.65 -10.21
N GLY A 43 4.19 -11.95 -9.92
CA GLY A 43 5.47 -12.67 -9.91
C GLY A 43 6.00 -12.96 -8.51
N PHE A 44 5.12 -13.35 -7.59
CA PHE A 44 5.46 -13.73 -6.20
C PHE A 44 6.12 -12.61 -5.38
N ILE A 45 5.59 -11.40 -5.50
CA ILE A 45 6.02 -10.27 -4.66
C ILE A 45 5.53 -10.52 -3.23
N PRO A 46 6.40 -10.41 -2.20
CA PRO A 46 6.01 -10.52 -0.80
C PRO A 46 4.88 -9.55 -0.41
N ALA A 47 3.92 -10.04 0.39
CA ALA A 47 2.73 -9.28 0.76
C ALA A 47 3.05 -7.97 1.48
N ASN A 48 4.09 -7.95 2.33
CA ASN A 48 4.54 -6.75 3.01
C ASN A 48 5.00 -5.65 2.03
N ILE A 49 5.67 -6.02 0.93
CA ILE A 49 6.06 -5.07 -0.13
C ILE A 49 4.80 -4.53 -0.82
N VAL A 50 3.85 -5.40 -1.14
CA VAL A 50 2.58 -4.99 -1.73
C VAL A 50 1.84 -4.01 -0.81
N THR A 51 1.70 -4.35 0.47
CA THR A 51 1.05 -3.49 1.46
C THR A 51 1.76 -2.13 1.58
N SER A 52 3.10 -2.10 1.69
CA SER A 52 3.86 -0.85 1.73
C SER A 52 3.66 0.00 0.48
N ALA A 53 3.61 -0.60 -0.71
CA ALA A 53 3.36 0.10 -1.96
C ALA A 53 1.95 0.73 -2.00
N PHE A 54 0.93 0.01 -1.53
CA PHE A 54 -0.43 0.55 -1.42
C PHE A 54 -0.55 1.66 -0.38
N ILE A 55 0.09 1.51 0.79
CA ILE A 55 0.11 2.57 1.81
C ILE A 55 0.81 3.81 1.27
N GLY A 56 1.97 3.66 0.62
CA GLY A 56 2.68 4.78 0.00
C GLY A 56 1.84 5.49 -1.05
N LEU A 57 1.08 4.73 -1.86
CA LEU A 57 0.18 5.29 -2.86
C LEU A 57 -0.96 6.07 -2.20
N TRP A 58 -1.53 5.54 -1.11
CA TRP A 58 -2.57 6.21 -0.35
C TRP A 58 -2.05 7.51 0.30
N ILE A 59 -0.87 7.49 0.91
CA ILE A 59 -0.25 8.68 1.51
C ILE A 59 -0.05 9.78 0.48
N ASP A 60 0.45 9.43 -0.71
CA ASP A 60 0.67 10.37 -1.82
C ASP A 60 -0.62 11.05 -2.28
N GLY A 61 -1.74 10.31 -2.28
CA GLY A 61 -3.07 10.85 -2.58
C GLY A 61 -3.78 11.55 -1.41
N ASN A 62 -3.32 11.36 -0.16
CA ASN A 62 -4.00 11.79 1.06
C ASN A 62 -3.04 12.48 2.04
N THR A 63 -2.14 13.33 1.54
CA THR A 63 -1.05 13.92 2.33
C THR A 63 -1.52 14.64 3.60
N GLY A 64 -2.66 15.34 3.56
CA GLY A 64 -3.22 16.01 4.73
C GLY A 64 -3.73 15.06 5.81
N GLU A 65 -4.35 13.94 5.42
CA GLU A 65 -4.78 12.89 6.35
C GLU A 65 -3.58 12.18 6.96
N ALA A 66 -2.61 11.83 6.12
CA ALA A 66 -1.37 11.19 6.55
C ALA A 66 -0.61 12.06 7.57
N ALA A 67 -0.52 13.38 7.33
CA ALA A 67 0.07 14.33 8.28
C ALA A 67 -0.70 14.36 9.61
N ARG A 68 -2.04 14.44 9.57
CA ARG A 68 -2.87 14.44 10.78
C ARG A 68 -2.67 13.18 11.62
N ILE A 69 -2.65 12.01 10.98
CA ILE A 69 -2.41 10.73 11.66
C ILE A 69 -1.01 10.71 12.27
N ALA A 70 0.01 11.14 11.52
CA ALA A 70 1.39 11.17 12.00
C ALA A 70 1.56 12.11 13.22
N ASP A 71 0.94 13.29 13.17
CA ASP A 71 0.99 14.28 14.25
C ASP A 71 0.27 13.79 15.51
N PHE A 72 -0.89 13.13 15.34
CA PHE A 72 -1.61 12.49 16.43
C PHE A 72 -0.77 11.40 17.11
N ILE A 73 -0.14 10.52 16.33
CA ILE A 73 0.73 9.46 16.87
C ILE A 73 1.90 10.08 17.61
N ARG A 74 2.58 11.08 17.03
CA ARG A 74 3.74 11.75 17.63
C ARG A 74 3.41 12.33 19.01
N HIS A 75 2.33 13.10 19.11
CA HIS A 75 1.89 13.69 20.37
C HIS A 75 1.63 12.63 21.45
N ASN A 76 0.99 11.52 21.10
CA ASN A 76 0.64 10.49 22.08
C ASN A 76 1.83 9.61 22.48
N VAL A 77 2.77 9.35 21.56
CA VAL A 77 4.02 8.63 21.88
C VAL A 77 4.89 9.44 22.83
N GLU A 78 5.01 10.75 22.62
CA GLU A 78 5.75 11.64 23.51
C GLU A 78 5.10 11.72 24.90
N ALA A 79 3.77 11.85 24.95
CA ALA A 79 3.03 11.85 26.21
C ALA A 79 3.16 10.52 26.99
N ALA A 80 3.25 9.38 26.29
CA ALA A 80 3.46 8.08 26.92
C ALA A 80 4.89 7.90 27.46
N ARG A 81 5.89 8.55 26.86
CA ARG A 81 7.30 8.50 27.31
C ARG A 81 7.60 9.44 28.48
N ALA A 82 6.76 10.44 28.71
CA ALA A 82 6.88 11.40 29.81
C ALA A 82 6.21 10.93 31.11
N ARG A 83 5.57 9.76 31.10
CA ARG A 83 4.98 9.08 32.26
C ARG A 83 5.90 7.95 32.72
#